data_AF-A0A090DAQ5-F1
#
_entry.id   AF-A0A090DAQ5-F1
#
_cell.length_a   1.000
_cell.length_b   1.000
_cell.length_c   1.000
_cell.angle_alpha   90.00
_cell.angle_beta   90.00
_cell.angle_gamma   90.00
#
_symmetry.space_group_name_H-M   'P 1'
#
loop_
_entity.id
_entity.type
_entity.pdbx_description
1 polymer ?
#
loop_
_entity_poly.entity_id
_entity_poly.type
_entity_poly.pdbx_seq_one_letter_code
_entity_poly.pdbx_strand_id
1 'polypeptide(L)'
;MMMSSAMRDAIEQAGATLRLLPPYSPDLNSIENAFSKLQAILRAKAERTIKGPCDALGSVVELLSPAECENCFKAGRHDPD
;
A
#
# COMPACT_ATOMS: atom_id res chain seq x y z
N MET A 1 -8.16 7.10 17.23
CA MET A 1 -6.75 6.92 17.65
C MET A 1 -6.05 8.24 17.34
N MET A 2 -5.58 8.98 18.35
CA MET A 2 -4.82 10.22 18.12
C MET A 2 -3.36 9.87 17.80
N MET A 3 -2.81 10.49 16.77
CA MET A 3 -1.40 10.33 16.39
C MET A 3 -0.51 11.07 17.38
N SER A 4 0.63 10.51 17.77
CA SER A 4 1.57 11.18 18.68
C SER A 4 2.26 12.36 17.99
N SER A 5 2.55 13.42 18.72
CA SER A 5 3.29 14.59 18.21
C SER A 5 4.63 14.19 17.62
N ALA A 6 5.35 13.27 18.27
CA ALA A 6 6.63 12.75 17.80
C ALA A 6 6.56 12.13 16.39
N MET A 7 5.44 11.48 16.03
CA MET A 7 5.30 10.89 14.69
C MET A 7 5.05 11.96 13.62
N ARG A 8 4.30 13.01 13.96
CA ARG A 8 4.11 14.17 13.08
C ARG A 8 5.43 14.89 12.83
N ASP A 9 6.17 15.20 13.89
CA ASP A 9 7.44 15.92 13.80
C ASP A 9 8.45 15.16 12.94
N ALA A 10 8.53 13.83 13.08
CA ALA A 10 9.41 13.00 12.27
C ALA A 10 9.04 13.01 10.77
N ILE A 11 7.75 13.01 10.43
CA ILE A 11 7.27 13.04 9.04
C ILE A 11 7.58 14.41 8.41
N GLU A 12 7.30 15.50 9.12
CA GLU A 12 7.51 16.86 8.62
C GLU A 12 9.01 17.19 8.49
N GLN A 13 9.86 16.68 9.39
CA GLN A 13 11.32 16.79 9.27
C GLN A 13 11.89 16.08 8.03
N ALA A 14 11.23 15.02 7.56
CA ALA A 14 11.59 14.34 6.32
C ALA A 14 11.11 15.08 5.06
N GLY A 15 10.43 16.22 5.19
CA GLY A 15 9.84 16.97 4.09
C GLY A 15 8.57 16.33 3.52
N ALA A 16 7.98 15.36 4.22
CA ALA A 16 6.76 14.69 3.80
C ALA A 16 5.52 15.37 4.41
N THR A 17 4.41 15.34 3.67
CA THR A 17 3.12 15.85 4.15
C THR A 17 2.24 14.72 4.66
N LEU A 18 1.62 14.93 5.82
CA LEU A 18 0.68 13.95 6.36
C LEU A 18 -0.70 14.06 5.71
N ARG A 19 -1.19 12.95 5.15
CA ARG A 19 -2.56 12.81 4.62
C ARG A 19 -3.35 11.86 5.50
N LEU A 20 -4.31 12.39 6.24
CA LEU A 20 -5.18 11.59 7.11
C LEU A 20 -6.41 11.09 6.33
N LEU A 21 -6.72 9.81 6.49
CA LEU A 21 -7.92 9.20 5.95
C LEU A 21 -9.05 9.25 6.99
N PRO A 22 -10.33 9.38 6.57
CA PRO A 22 -11.45 9.20 7.47
C PRO A 22 -11.43 7.79 8.09
N PRO A 23 -11.93 7.62 9.32
CA PRO A 23 -11.96 6.31 9.97
C PRO A 23 -12.76 5.30 9.12
N TYR A 24 -12.29 4.05 9.10
CA TYR A 24 -12.91 2.94 8.36
C TYR A 24 -13.14 3.22 6.86
N SER A 25 -12.23 3.97 6.23
CA SER A 25 -12.28 4.24 4.79
C SER A 25 -11.20 3.49 4.01
N PRO A 26 -11.24 2.14 3.96
CA PRO A 26 -10.27 1.35 3.22
C PRO A 26 -10.33 1.69 1.71
N ASP A 27 -11.49 2.07 1.19
CA ASP A 27 -11.67 2.49 -0.21
C ASP A 27 -10.87 3.75 -0.59
N LEU A 28 -10.48 4.55 0.41
CA LEU A 28 -9.63 5.74 0.22
C LEU A 28 -8.15 5.44 0.38
N ASN A 29 -7.79 4.22 0.76
CA ASN A 29 -6.41 3.83 0.98
C ASN A 29 -5.87 3.12 -0.26
N SER A 30 -5.08 3.85 -1.06
CA SER A 30 -4.56 3.34 -2.35
C SER A 30 -3.74 2.05 -2.23
N ILE A 31 -3.15 1.79 -1.05
CA ILE A 31 -2.40 0.56 -0.79
C ILE A 31 -3.30 -0.68 -0.77
N GLU A 32 -4.59 -0.56 -0.41
CA GLU A 32 -5.50 -1.70 -0.29
C GLU A 32 -5.75 -2.36 -1.66
N ASN A 33 -5.84 -1.55 -2.72
CA ASN A 33 -5.99 -2.02 -4.09
C ASN A 33 -4.74 -2.77 -4.56
N ALA A 34 -3.56 -2.22 -4.31
CA ALA A 34 -2.29 -2.87 -4.62
C ALA A 34 -2.14 -4.18 -3.83
N PHE A 35 -2.41 -4.16 -2.52
CA PHE A 35 -2.32 -5.34 -1.67
C PHE A 35 -3.32 -6.43 -2.04
N SER A 36 -4.54 -6.07 -2.42
CA SER A 36 -5.55 -7.04 -2.87
C SER A 36 -5.05 -7.84 -4.08
N LYS A 37 -4.36 -7.18 -5.02
CA LYS A 37 -3.76 -7.84 -6.18
C LYS A 37 -2.57 -8.72 -5.80
N LEU A 38 -1.66 -8.22 -4.95
CA LEU A 38 -0.54 -9.02 -4.43
C LEU A 38 -1.06 -10.29 -3.72
N GLN A 39 -2.06 -10.13 -2.86
CA GLN A 39 -2.68 -11.25 -2.15
C GLN A 39 -3.34 -12.24 -3.11
N ALA A 40 -4.00 -11.79 -4.18
CA ALA A 40 -4.59 -12.69 -5.17
C ALA A 40 -3.53 -13.58 -5.83
N ILE A 41 -2.38 -13.00 -6.20
CA ILE A 41 -1.26 -13.72 -6.83
C ILE A 41 -0.61 -14.70 -5.84
N LEU A 42 -0.40 -14.27 -4.59
CA LEU A 42 0.15 -15.13 -3.55
C LEU A 42 -0.78 -16.30 -3.20
N ARG A 43 -2.09 -16.05 -3.12
CA ARG A 43 -3.10 -17.10 -2.94
C ARG A 43 -3.12 -18.08 -4.10
N ALA A 44 -2.96 -17.61 -5.33
CA ALA A 44 -2.87 -18.47 -6.51
C ALA A 44 -1.63 -19.37 -6.51
N LYS A 45 -0.51 -18.93 -5.91
CA LYS A 45 0.70 -19.74 -5.73
C LYS A 45 0.56 -20.86 -4.69
N ALA A 46 -0.42 -20.76 -3.78
CA ALA A 46 -0.77 -21.80 -2.80
C ALA A 46 0.41 -22.35 -1.97
N GLU A 47 1.40 -21.51 -1.68
CA GLU A 47 2.58 -21.88 -0.89
C GLU A 47 2.18 -22.26 0.54
N ARG A 48 2.66 -23.42 1.03
CA ARG A 48 2.31 -23.96 2.36
C ARG A 48 3.38 -23.69 3.42
N THR A 49 4.28 -22.76 3.15
CA THR A 49 5.37 -22.37 4.05
C THR A 49 5.31 -20.87 4.31
N ILE A 50 5.90 -20.41 5.42
CA ILE A 50 6.01 -18.97 5.71
C ILE A 50 7.02 -18.31 4.75
N LYS A 51 8.06 -19.05 4.37
CA LYS A 51 9.14 -18.54 3.50
C LYS A 51 8.67 -18.36 2.05
N GLY A 52 7.84 -19.27 1.53
CA GLY A 52 7.37 -19.23 0.14
C GLY A 52 6.71 -17.91 -0.27
N PRO A 53 5.74 -17.37 0.51
CA PRO A 53 5.16 -16.06 0.25
C PRO A 53 6.17 -14.90 0.30
N CYS A 54 7.12 -14.92 1.24
CA CYS A 54 8.15 -13.87 1.34
C CYS A 54 9.09 -13.87 0.13
N ASP A 55 9.55 -15.06 -0.30
CA ASP A 55 10.39 -15.19 -1.49
C ASP A 55 9.60 -14.79 -2.75
N ALA A 56 8.33 -15.16 -2.84
CA ALA A 56 7.45 -14.78 -3.93
C ALA A 56 7.13 -13.28 -3.96
N LEU A 57 7.03 -12.63 -2.79
CA LEU A 57 6.66 -11.21 -2.69
C LEU A 57 7.63 -10.33 -3.49
N GLY A 58 8.93 -10.62 -3.44
CA GLY A 58 9.95 -9.89 -4.21
C GLY A 58 9.64 -9.86 -5.71
N SER A 59 9.37 -11.02 -6.31
CA SER A 59 9.02 -11.10 -7.73
C SER A 59 7.62 -10.58 -8.05
N VAL A 60 6.67 -10.66 -7.11
CA VAL A 60 5.29 -10.19 -7.34
C VAL A 60 5.21 -8.67 -7.27
N VAL A 61 6.02 -8.02 -6.44
CA VAL A 61 6.08 -6.54 -6.38
C VAL A 61 6.58 -5.95 -7.71
N GLU A 62 7.46 -6.64 -8.43
CA GLU A 62 7.89 -6.21 -9.77
C GLU A 62 6.74 -6.15 -10.80
N LEU A 63 5.63 -6.84 -10.53
CA LEU A 63 4.45 -6.82 -11.40
C LEU A 63 3.61 -5.55 -11.24
N LEU A 64 3.80 -4.79 -10.14
CA LEU A 64 3.16 -3.49 -9.94
C LEU A 64 3.86 -2.43 -10.79
N SER A 65 3.48 -2.38 -12.07
CA SER A 65 4.02 -1.36 -12.98
C SER A 65 3.59 0.05 -12.56
N PRO A 66 4.31 1.11 -13.00
CA PRO A 66 3.92 2.49 -12.72
C PRO A 66 2.47 2.81 -13.09
N ALA A 67 1.98 2.28 -14.22
CA ALA A 67 0.59 2.44 -14.65
C ALA A 67 -0.41 1.78 -13.69
N GLU A 68 -0.04 0.66 -13.07
CA GLU A 68 -0.88 0.00 -12.08
C GLU A 68 -0.92 0.77 -10.77
N CYS A 69 0.22 1.34 -10.35
CA CYS A 69 0.30 2.23 -9.21
C CYS A 69 -0.58 3.47 -9.42
N GLU A 70 -0.50 4.13 -10.58
CA GLU A 70 -1.37 5.26 -10.94
C GLU A 70 -2.85 4.88 -10.85
N ASN A 71 -3.23 3.70 -11.34
CA ASN A 71 -4.61 3.23 -11.25
C ASN A 71 -5.05 3.02 -9.80
N CYS A 72 -4.17 2.52 -8.93
CA CYS A 72 -4.45 2.36 -7.51
C CYS A 72 -4.65 3.72 -6.82
N PHE A 73 -3.82 4.73 -7.15
CA PHE A 73 -3.96 6.10 -6.65
C PHE A 73 -5.27 6.74 -7.09
N LYS A 74 -5.62 6.65 -8.38
CA LYS A 74 -6.90 7.14 -8.92
C LYS A 74 -8.09 6.49 -8.22
N ALA A 75 -8.04 5.18 -8.00
CA ALA A 75 -9.10 4.46 -7.29
C ALA A 75 -9.25 4.91 -5.81
N GLY A 76 -8.14 5.22 -5.15
CA GLY A 76 -8.11 5.81 -3.80
C GLY A 76 -8.49 7.30 -3.76
N ARG A 77 -8.88 7.90 -4.90
CA ARG A 77 -9.15 9.34 -5.05
C ARG A 77 -7.95 10.19 -4.62
N HIS A 78 -6.76 9.76 -5.00
CA HIS A 78 -5.54 10.55 -4.90
C HIS A 78 -5.18 11.03 -6.31
N ASP A 79 -5.00 12.34 -6.47
CA ASP A 79 -4.46 12.90 -7.70
C ASP A 79 -2.98 12.49 -7.82
N PRO A 80 -2.53 12.05 -9.01
CA PRO A 80 -1.10 11.97 -9.29
C PRO A 80 -0.57 13.42 -9.37
N ASP A 81 0.33 13.78 -8.45
CA ASP A 81 1.07 15.05 -8.49
C ASP A 81 1.89 15.21 -9.79
#